data_AF-Q091B3-F1
#
_entry.id   AF-Q091B3-F1
#
_cell.length_a   1.000
_cell.length_b   1.000
_cell.length_c   1.000
_cell.angle_alpha   90.00
_cell.angle_beta   90.00
_cell.angle_gamma   90.00
#
_symmetry.space_group_name_H-M   'P 1'
#
loop_
_entity.id
_entity.type
_entity.pdbx_description
1 polymer ?
#
loop_
_entity_poly.entity_id
_entity_poly.type
_entity_poly.pdbx_seq_one_letter_code
_entity_poly.pdbx_strand_id
1 'polypeptide(L)'
;MGWPSTRRSLGLHGQSSSWGAWAQPGDEAAQALDSRMRKRGVGMMHSQQAFAVLEQVFGQVPAVAGVMPIHWPTFLGGLPGDDLPPLFADFWSDAGPGRAGSEIRHELVRRVRGSSREEARSAVLTYFRERVARILEMGTAQLPEPEQTLHELGLDSLMGVELKKLLLTELRVEFPLQALLAGKSIVELADSLYEALRSGASRVFEKE
;
A
#
# COMPACT_ATOMS: atom_id res chain seq x y z
N MET A 1 -1.49 33.38 5.57
CA MET A 1 -1.10 33.02 6.95
C MET A 1 -2.36 32.86 7.77
N GLY A 2 -2.45 31.81 8.60
CA GLY A 2 -3.61 31.60 9.48
C GLY A 2 -3.55 32.49 10.74
N TRP A 3 -4.69 32.69 11.39
CA TRP A 3 -4.81 33.50 12.62
C TRP A 3 -3.76 33.19 13.70
N PRO A 4 -3.39 31.91 14.00
CA PRO A 4 -2.34 31.60 14.96
C PRO A 4 -0.94 32.09 14.53
N SER A 5 -0.63 32.01 13.23
CA SER A 5 0.64 32.51 12.67
C SER A 5 0.77 34.01 12.85
N THR A 6 -0.31 34.76 12.59
CA THR A 6 -0.37 36.22 12.74
C THR A 6 -0.21 36.66 14.20
N ARG A 7 -0.79 35.93 15.17
CA ARG A 7 -0.58 36.23 16.59
C ARG A 7 0.87 36.06 17.01
N ARG A 8 1.53 35.00 16.53
CA ARG A 8 2.93 34.72 16.89
C ARG A 8 3.92 35.67 16.23
N SER A 9 3.65 36.17 15.02
CA SER A 9 4.46 37.24 14.42
C SER A 9 4.39 38.55 15.20
N LEU A 10 3.37 38.72 16.06
CA LEU A 10 3.22 39.85 16.98
C LEU A 10 3.74 39.55 18.40
N GLY A 11 4.46 38.45 18.61
CA GLY A 11 4.97 38.03 19.92
C GLY A 11 3.90 37.48 20.88
N LEU A 12 2.68 37.23 20.40
CA LEU A 12 1.58 36.70 21.21
C LEU A 12 1.44 35.18 21.06
N HIS A 13 1.03 34.50 22.12
CA HIS A 13 0.71 33.08 22.06
C HIS A 13 -0.56 32.81 21.21
N GLY A 14 -0.52 31.72 20.43
CA GLY A 14 -1.65 31.24 19.62
C GLY A 14 -1.39 29.82 19.09
N GLN A 15 -2.39 28.95 19.20
CA GLN A 15 -2.37 27.58 18.69
C GLN A 15 -3.70 27.24 17.99
N SER A 16 -3.55 26.72 16.77
CA SER A 16 -4.44 26.07 15.82
C SER A 16 -4.47 24.55 15.92
N SER A 17 -5.61 23.87 16.12
CA SER A 17 -5.69 22.42 15.91
C SER A 17 -6.87 22.06 15.01
N SER A 18 -6.60 21.32 13.94
CA SER A 18 -7.59 20.75 13.02
C SER A 18 -7.80 19.29 13.37
N TRP A 19 -9.04 18.90 13.64
CA TRP A 19 -9.39 17.55 14.08
C TRP A 19 -10.11 16.80 12.95
N GLY A 20 -9.76 15.53 12.76
CA GLY A 20 -10.51 14.58 11.93
C GLY A 20 -11.89 14.27 12.50
N ALA A 21 -12.63 13.37 11.85
CA ALA A 21 -14.00 13.04 12.26
C ALA A 21 -14.06 12.40 13.66
N TRP A 22 -15.10 12.73 14.43
CA TRP A 22 -15.32 12.21 15.79
C TRP A 22 -16.38 11.12 15.76
N ALA A 23 -16.09 9.99 16.39
CA ALA A 23 -17.02 8.88 16.54
C ALA A 23 -18.12 9.28 17.53
N GLN A 24 -19.38 9.11 17.13
CA GLN A 24 -20.54 9.29 17.99
C GLN A 24 -21.16 7.92 18.31
N PRO A 25 -21.09 7.44 19.56
CA PRO A 25 -21.70 6.17 19.94
C PRO A 25 -23.22 6.20 19.69
N GLY A 26 -23.76 5.09 19.16
CA GLY A 26 -25.21 4.92 18.97
C GLY A 26 -25.79 5.48 17.67
N ASP A 27 -24.97 6.07 16.79
CA ASP A 27 -25.40 6.50 15.46
C ASP A 27 -24.97 5.47 14.39
N GLU A 28 -25.94 4.80 13.78
CA GLU A 28 -25.71 3.78 12.74
C GLU A 28 -25.11 4.38 11.45
N ALA A 29 -25.50 5.60 11.08
CA ALA A 29 -24.94 6.28 9.92
C ALA A 29 -23.47 6.66 10.16
N ALA A 30 -23.13 7.06 11.39
CA ALA A 30 -21.75 7.30 11.79
C ALA A 30 -20.90 6.00 11.76
N GLN A 31 -21.45 4.85 12.13
CA GLN A 31 -20.75 3.56 12.08
C GLN A 31 -20.50 3.07 10.65
N ALA A 32 -21.46 3.27 9.75
CA ALA A 32 -21.29 2.97 8.33
C ALA A 32 -20.21 3.86 7.69
N LEU A 33 -20.18 5.15 8.07
CA LEU A 33 -19.14 6.08 7.64
C LEU A 33 -17.75 5.71 8.20
N ASP A 34 -17.65 5.35 9.47
CA ASP A 34 -16.40 4.89 10.09
C ASP A 34 -15.86 3.66 9.36
N SER A 35 -16.72 2.67 9.10
CA SER A 35 -16.36 1.46 8.36
C SER A 35 -15.81 1.77 6.96
N ARG A 36 -16.41 2.74 6.26
CA ARG A 36 -15.95 3.18 4.94
C ARG A 36 -14.63 3.94 5.02
N MET A 37 -14.45 4.82 5.99
CA MET A 37 -13.22 5.59 6.17
C MET A 37 -12.05 4.68 6.56
N ARG A 38 -12.28 3.70 7.44
CA ARG A 38 -11.27 2.71 7.86
C ARG A 38 -10.73 1.90 6.70
N LYS A 39 -11.57 1.54 5.72
CA LYS A 39 -11.12 0.89 4.47
C LYS A 39 -10.13 1.73 3.66
N ARG A 40 -10.11 3.05 3.85
CA ARG A 40 -9.15 3.99 3.24
C ARG A 40 -8.02 4.37 4.19
N GLY A 41 -7.90 3.69 5.33
CA GLY A 41 -6.86 3.95 6.33
C GLY A 41 -7.11 5.17 7.21
N VAL A 42 -8.32 5.72 7.25
CA VAL A 42 -8.68 6.87 8.10
C VAL A 42 -9.69 6.42 9.15
N GLY A 43 -9.41 6.64 10.43
CA GLY A 43 -10.37 6.34 11.50
C GLY A 43 -11.15 7.56 11.95
N MET A 44 -12.23 7.31 12.69
CA MET A 44 -12.87 8.34 13.53
C MET A 44 -12.27 8.32 14.95
N MET A 45 -12.18 9.48 15.60
CA MET A 45 -11.66 9.62 16.97
C MET A 45 -12.75 9.42 18.00
N HIS A 46 -12.49 8.58 19.01
CA HIS A 46 -13.31 8.58 20.21
C HIS A 46 -12.92 9.76 21.11
N SER A 47 -13.88 10.35 21.82
CA SER A 47 -13.65 11.52 22.68
C SER A 47 -12.50 11.33 23.66
N GLN A 48 -12.36 10.14 24.24
CA GLN A 48 -11.25 9.83 25.16
C GLN A 48 -9.87 9.93 24.49
N GLN A 49 -9.75 9.47 23.24
CA GLN A 49 -8.51 9.58 22.47
C GLN A 49 -8.22 11.04 22.11
N ALA A 50 -9.27 11.80 21.74
CA ALA A 50 -9.13 13.20 21.40
C ALA A 50 -8.63 14.03 22.59
N PHE A 51 -9.17 13.81 23.79
CA PHE A 51 -8.70 14.49 25.00
C PHE A 51 -7.26 14.11 25.38
N ALA A 52 -6.88 12.84 25.26
CA ALA A 52 -5.51 12.41 25.52
C ALA A 52 -4.50 13.10 24.57
N VAL A 53 -4.85 13.20 23.28
CA VAL A 53 -4.00 13.92 22.31
C VAL A 53 -4.00 15.41 22.58
N LEU A 54 -5.14 15.99 22.97
CA LEU A 54 -5.24 17.41 23.32
C LEU A 54 -4.25 17.75 24.44
N GLU A 55 -4.18 16.95 25.49
CA GLU A 55 -3.21 17.12 26.59
C GLU A 55 -1.76 17.08 26.11
N GLN A 56 -1.45 16.20 25.15
CA GLN A 56 -0.10 16.06 24.59
C GLN A 56 0.30 17.26 23.73
N VAL A 57 -0.62 17.81 22.94
CA VAL A 57 -0.32 18.94 22.04
C VAL A 57 -0.48 20.30 22.72
N PHE A 58 -1.13 20.34 23.88
CA PHE A 58 -1.36 21.57 24.62
C PHE A 58 -0.03 22.22 25.02
N GLY A 59 0.20 23.45 24.57
CA GLY A 59 1.43 24.19 24.85
C GLY A 59 2.66 23.76 24.03
N GLN A 60 2.52 22.78 23.13
CA GLN A 60 3.61 22.33 22.24
C GLN A 60 3.69 23.17 20.94
N VAL A 61 4.87 23.20 20.32
CA VAL A 61 5.09 23.69 18.95
C VAL A 61 4.75 22.54 18.00
N PRO A 62 3.97 22.72 16.90
CA PRO A 62 3.76 23.93 16.07
C PRO A 62 2.45 24.75 16.32
N ALA A 63 2.28 25.86 15.58
CA ALA A 63 1.06 26.72 15.64
C ALA A 63 -0.19 26.05 15.13
N VAL A 64 -0.02 25.06 14.26
CA VAL A 64 -1.09 24.42 13.53
C VAL A 64 -0.79 22.93 13.55
N ALA A 65 -1.66 22.16 14.18
CA ALA A 65 -1.58 20.71 14.23
C ALA A 65 -2.81 20.09 13.56
N GLY A 66 -2.61 19.02 12.80
CA GLY A 66 -3.69 18.15 12.33
C GLY A 66 -3.74 16.89 13.20
N VAL A 67 -4.91 16.55 13.74
CA VAL A 67 -5.10 15.35 14.57
C VAL A 67 -6.12 14.45 13.93
N MET A 68 -5.67 13.29 13.45
CA MET A 68 -6.51 12.28 12.81
C MET A 68 -5.87 10.91 13.01
N PRO A 69 -6.64 9.86 13.33
CA PRO A 69 -6.12 8.51 13.39
C PRO A 69 -5.96 7.99 11.97
N ILE A 70 -4.72 7.71 11.59
CA ILE A 70 -4.36 7.25 10.25
C ILE A 70 -3.66 5.89 10.37
N HIS A 71 -4.20 4.89 9.69
CA HIS A 71 -3.49 3.67 9.37
C HIS A 71 -2.72 3.88 8.07
N TRP A 72 -1.52 4.43 8.20
CA TRP A 72 -0.67 4.84 7.08
C TRP A 72 -0.44 3.75 6.01
N PRO A 73 -0.31 2.44 6.31
CA PRO A 73 -0.12 1.44 5.26
C PRO A 73 -1.31 1.39 4.29
N THR A 74 -2.52 1.47 4.85
CA THR A 74 -3.77 1.42 4.07
C THR A 74 -4.02 2.75 3.38
N PHE A 75 -3.70 3.86 4.05
CA PHE A 75 -3.88 5.21 3.50
C PHE A 75 -2.96 5.45 2.30
N LEU A 76 -1.66 5.16 2.44
CA LEU A 76 -0.67 5.37 1.38
C LEU A 76 -0.79 4.32 0.27
N GLY A 77 -1.18 3.08 0.59
CA GLY A 77 -1.45 2.04 -0.42
C GLY A 77 -2.69 2.29 -1.28
N GLY A 78 -3.51 3.30 -0.96
CA GLY A 78 -4.60 3.78 -1.79
C GLY A 78 -4.21 4.92 -2.75
N LEU A 79 -2.99 5.45 -2.63
CA LEU A 79 -2.47 6.50 -3.51
C LEU A 79 -1.83 5.87 -4.76
N PRO A 80 -1.88 6.54 -5.94
CA PRO A 80 -1.15 6.11 -7.12
C PRO A 80 0.35 6.01 -6.83
N GLY A 81 1.00 4.91 -7.22
CA GLY A 81 2.35 4.54 -6.77
C GLY A 81 3.49 5.50 -7.16
N ASP A 82 3.27 6.37 -8.15
CA ASP A 82 4.27 7.35 -8.60
C ASP A 82 4.07 8.76 -8.02
N ASP A 83 2.92 9.03 -7.42
CA ASP A 83 2.52 10.37 -6.96
C ASP A 83 2.32 10.38 -5.44
N LEU A 84 3.35 9.99 -4.68
CA LEU A 84 3.33 10.22 -3.23
C LEU A 84 3.73 11.69 -2.97
N PRO A 85 2.82 12.57 -2.49
CA PRO A 85 3.19 13.94 -2.17
C PRO A 85 4.38 13.97 -1.19
N PRO A 86 5.33 14.90 -1.33
CA PRO A 86 6.47 15.03 -0.41
C PRO A 86 6.05 15.13 1.07
N LEU A 87 4.85 15.64 1.33
CA LEU A 87 4.23 15.69 2.65
C LEU A 87 4.15 14.32 3.37
N PHE A 88 4.07 13.21 2.63
CA PHE A 88 3.91 11.87 3.19
C PHE A 88 5.17 11.00 3.12
N ALA A 89 6.30 11.56 2.65
CA ALA A 89 7.54 10.81 2.45
C ALA A 89 8.04 10.16 3.76
N ASP A 90 8.01 10.90 4.87
CA ASP A 90 8.48 10.40 6.18
C ASP A 90 7.58 9.29 6.76
N PHE A 91 6.28 9.34 6.43
CA PHE A 91 5.31 8.31 6.85
C PHE A 91 5.37 7.05 5.98
N TRP A 92 5.91 7.14 4.77
CA TRP A 92 6.12 5.96 3.93
C TRP A 92 7.25 5.07 4.47
N SER A 93 8.30 5.65 5.02
CA SER A 93 9.40 4.91 5.66
C SER A 93 8.97 4.25 6.97
N ASP A 94 8.18 4.94 7.79
CA ASP A 94 7.80 4.46 9.13
C ASP A 94 6.54 3.60 9.12
N ALA A 95 5.65 3.80 8.13
CA ALA A 95 4.28 3.33 8.25
C ALA A 95 3.72 2.74 6.96
N GLY A 96 4.57 2.21 6.08
CA GLY A 96 4.14 1.28 5.03
C GLY A 96 4.15 -0.18 5.51
N PRO A 97 3.63 -1.12 4.70
CA PRO A 97 4.08 -2.51 4.68
C PRO A 97 5.57 -2.63 4.27
N GLY A 98 6.35 -1.53 4.37
CA GLY A 98 7.73 -1.39 3.95
C GLY A 98 8.72 -2.21 4.76
N ARG A 99 8.36 -2.78 5.92
CA ARG A 99 9.23 -3.79 6.55
C ARG A 99 9.04 -5.17 5.91
N ALA A 100 7.83 -5.72 5.90
CA ALA A 100 7.57 -7.06 5.34
C ALA A 100 7.64 -7.08 3.79
N GLY A 101 7.07 -6.10 3.12
CA GLY A 101 7.17 -5.93 1.66
C GLY A 101 8.61 -5.61 1.24
N SER A 102 9.35 -4.75 1.96
CA SER A 102 10.76 -4.59 1.62
C SER A 102 11.59 -5.82 1.97
N GLU A 103 11.26 -6.61 2.99
CA GLU A 103 11.93 -7.88 3.30
C GLU A 103 11.70 -8.92 2.19
N ILE A 104 10.45 -9.13 1.76
CA ILE A 104 10.07 -9.98 0.63
C ILE A 104 10.79 -9.52 -0.64
N ARG A 105 10.75 -8.22 -0.96
CA ARG A 105 11.46 -7.66 -2.11
C ARG A 105 12.97 -7.82 -1.97
N HIS A 106 13.56 -7.54 -0.81
CA HIS A 106 14.99 -7.66 -0.57
C HIS A 106 15.47 -9.10 -0.70
N GLU A 107 14.72 -10.07 -0.17
CA GLU A 107 15.00 -11.50 -0.30
C GLU A 107 14.94 -11.93 -1.77
N LEU A 108 13.86 -11.55 -2.47
CA LEU A 108 13.66 -11.93 -3.87
C LEU A 108 14.71 -11.27 -4.78
N VAL A 109 15.01 -9.99 -4.61
CA VAL A 109 16.08 -9.27 -5.33
C VAL A 109 17.46 -9.86 -5.01
N ARG A 110 17.72 -10.24 -3.76
CA ARG A 110 18.98 -10.90 -3.36
C ARG A 110 19.14 -12.25 -4.07
N ARG A 111 18.08 -13.07 -4.13
CA ARG A 111 18.09 -14.33 -4.91
C ARG A 111 18.29 -14.06 -6.39
N VAL A 112 17.59 -13.08 -6.96
CA VAL A 112 17.72 -12.73 -8.39
C VAL A 112 19.13 -12.30 -8.77
N ARG A 113 19.84 -11.60 -7.88
CA ARG A 113 21.22 -11.11 -8.12
C ARG A 113 22.32 -12.06 -7.67
N GLY A 114 22.04 -12.95 -6.71
CA GLY A 114 23.02 -13.79 -6.04
C GLY A 114 23.02 -15.27 -6.45
N SER A 115 22.04 -15.70 -7.24
CA SER A 115 21.89 -17.08 -7.71
C SER A 115 22.08 -17.20 -9.23
N SER A 116 22.16 -18.43 -9.73
CA SER A 116 22.14 -18.68 -11.18
C SER A 116 20.82 -18.20 -11.79
N ARG A 117 20.82 -17.97 -13.11
CA ARG A 117 19.61 -17.50 -13.83
C ARG A 117 18.42 -18.43 -13.64
N GLU A 118 18.66 -19.73 -13.62
CA GLU A 118 17.63 -20.76 -13.50
C GLU A 118 17.03 -20.81 -12.09
N GLU A 119 17.86 -20.77 -11.05
CA GLU A 119 17.43 -20.69 -9.66
C GLU A 119 16.66 -19.39 -9.38
N ALA A 120 17.13 -18.26 -9.93
CA ALA A 120 16.47 -16.97 -9.78
C ALA A 120 15.08 -16.95 -10.43
N ARG A 121 14.95 -17.51 -11.64
CA ARG A 121 13.65 -17.65 -12.32
C ARG A 121 12.70 -18.57 -11.55
N SER A 122 13.21 -19.69 -11.05
CA SER A 122 12.44 -20.63 -10.22
C SER A 122 11.93 -19.97 -8.92
N ALA A 123 12.75 -19.14 -8.27
CA ALA A 123 12.34 -18.41 -7.08
C ALA A 123 11.23 -17.39 -7.36
N VAL A 124 11.34 -16.63 -8.46
CA VAL A 124 10.30 -15.66 -8.87
C VAL A 124 9.01 -16.37 -9.28
N LEU A 125 9.12 -17.51 -9.99
CA LEU A 125 7.96 -18.33 -10.36
C LEU A 125 7.25 -18.88 -9.12
N THR A 126 7.99 -19.43 -8.16
CA THR A 126 7.43 -19.93 -6.89
C THR A 126 6.68 -18.82 -6.15
N TYR A 127 7.31 -17.66 -5.99
CA TYR A 127 6.69 -16.47 -5.40
C TYR A 127 5.38 -16.12 -6.12
N PHE A 128 5.41 -16.02 -7.45
CA PHE A 128 4.25 -15.59 -8.22
C PHE A 128 3.09 -16.60 -8.11
N ARG A 129 3.40 -17.91 -8.17
CA ARG A 129 2.43 -18.99 -7.97
C ARG A 129 1.75 -18.92 -6.60
N GLU A 130 2.50 -18.68 -5.52
CA GLU A 130 1.92 -18.51 -4.18
C GLU A 130 0.89 -17.39 -4.12
N ARG A 131 1.16 -16.27 -4.81
CA ARG A 131 0.25 -15.12 -4.84
C ARG A 131 -0.98 -15.41 -5.68
N VAL A 132 -0.82 -16.05 -6.84
CA VAL A 132 -1.95 -16.47 -7.67
C VAL A 132 -2.85 -17.47 -6.92
N ALA A 133 -2.25 -18.47 -6.25
CA ALA A 133 -3.00 -19.45 -5.44
C ALA A 133 -3.84 -18.75 -4.37
N ARG A 134 -3.23 -17.78 -3.67
CA ARG A 134 -3.89 -16.99 -2.63
C ARG A 134 -5.08 -16.20 -3.17
N ILE A 135 -4.95 -15.57 -4.33
CA ILE A 135 -6.04 -14.79 -4.96
C ILE A 135 -7.17 -15.71 -5.43
N LEU A 136 -6.85 -16.90 -5.93
CA LEU A 136 -7.84 -17.90 -6.32
C LEU A 136 -8.42 -18.67 -5.12
N GLU A 137 -8.00 -18.38 -3.90
CA GLU A 137 -8.35 -19.09 -2.67
C GLU A 137 -8.06 -20.62 -2.74
N MET A 138 -7.02 -20.97 -3.47
CA MET A 138 -6.56 -22.35 -3.68
C MET A 138 -5.20 -22.58 -3.00
N GLY A 139 -4.90 -23.83 -2.65
CA GLY A 139 -3.57 -24.24 -2.25
C GLY A 139 -2.60 -24.23 -3.44
N THR A 140 -1.34 -23.88 -3.23
CA THR A 140 -0.31 -23.89 -4.29
C THR A 140 -0.11 -25.27 -4.93
N ALA A 141 -0.31 -26.34 -4.18
CA ALA A 141 -0.29 -27.72 -4.69
C ALA A 141 -1.50 -28.07 -5.57
N GLN A 142 -2.55 -27.24 -5.55
CA GLN A 142 -3.77 -27.40 -6.33
C GLN A 142 -3.77 -26.48 -7.56
N LEU A 143 -2.77 -25.59 -7.69
CA LEU A 143 -2.60 -24.80 -8.89
C LEU A 143 -2.24 -25.73 -10.06
N PRO A 144 -2.95 -25.63 -11.19
CA PRO A 144 -2.62 -26.34 -12.42
C PRO A 144 -1.22 -26.02 -12.97
N GLU A 145 -0.89 -26.66 -14.09
CA GLU A 145 0.36 -26.47 -14.83
C GLU A 145 0.66 -24.98 -15.07
N PRO A 146 1.90 -24.52 -14.81
CA PRO A 146 2.25 -23.10 -14.87
C PRO A 146 2.18 -22.50 -16.29
N GLU A 147 2.08 -23.32 -17.33
CA GLU A 147 1.82 -22.92 -18.71
C GLU A 147 0.38 -22.42 -18.93
N GLN A 148 -0.56 -22.69 -18.01
CA GLN A 148 -1.93 -22.20 -18.14
C GLN A 148 -2.03 -20.68 -17.95
N THR A 149 -2.96 -20.07 -18.68
CA THR A 149 -3.23 -18.65 -18.59
C THR A 149 -4.00 -18.31 -17.31
N LEU A 150 -3.80 -17.12 -16.75
CA LEU A 150 -4.56 -16.70 -15.55
C LEU A 150 -6.08 -16.72 -15.79
N HIS A 151 -6.51 -16.42 -17.02
CA HIS A 151 -7.92 -16.44 -17.39
C HIS A 151 -8.51 -17.86 -17.37
N GLU A 152 -7.78 -18.86 -17.87
CA GLU A 152 -8.20 -20.27 -17.80
C GLU A 152 -8.29 -20.78 -16.36
N LEU A 153 -7.50 -20.19 -15.46
CA LEU A 153 -7.54 -20.46 -14.02
C LEU A 153 -8.68 -19.75 -13.29
N GLY A 154 -9.54 -19.02 -14.00
CA GLY A 154 -10.70 -18.32 -13.43
C GLY A 154 -10.38 -16.93 -12.86
N LEU A 155 -9.21 -16.37 -13.17
CA LEU A 155 -8.89 -15.00 -12.75
C LEU A 155 -9.76 -13.99 -13.52
N ASP A 156 -10.56 -13.24 -12.77
CA ASP A 156 -11.40 -12.17 -13.30
C ASP A 156 -10.74 -10.78 -13.17
N SER A 157 -11.46 -9.72 -13.58
CA SER A 157 -10.95 -8.35 -13.50
C SER A 157 -10.75 -7.86 -12.06
N LEU A 158 -11.56 -8.29 -11.10
CA LEU A 158 -11.43 -7.90 -9.70
C LEU A 158 -10.20 -8.57 -9.08
N MET A 159 -10.04 -9.87 -9.29
CA MET A 159 -8.86 -10.64 -8.90
C MET A 159 -7.58 -10.09 -9.56
N GLY A 160 -7.65 -9.65 -10.82
CA GLY A 160 -6.54 -8.98 -11.49
C GLY A 160 -6.14 -7.66 -10.82
N VAL A 161 -7.10 -6.87 -10.35
CA VAL A 161 -6.84 -5.65 -9.58
C VAL A 161 -6.22 -5.98 -8.22
N GLU A 162 -6.68 -7.03 -7.55
CA GLU A 162 -6.11 -7.49 -6.29
C GLU A 162 -4.67 -7.98 -6.44
N LEU A 163 -4.40 -8.80 -7.47
CA LEU A 163 -3.05 -9.26 -7.80
C LEU A 163 -2.14 -8.09 -8.15
N LYS A 164 -2.59 -7.13 -8.97
CA LYS A 164 -1.85 -5.89 -9.27
C LYS A 164 -1.49 -5.15 -7.98
N LYS A 165 -2.48 -4.94 -7.08
CA LYS A 165 -2.27 -4.23 -5.82
C LYS A 165 -1.28 -4.97 -4.93
N LEU A 166 -1.36 -6.29 -4.87
CA LEU A 166 -0.46 -7.12 -4.09
C LEU A 166 0.98 -7.02 -4.60
N LEU A 167 1.21 -7.15 -5.91
CA LEU A 167 2.55 -7.01 -6.52
C LEU A 167 3.14 -5.61 -6.30
N LEU A 168 2.33 -4.56 -6.44
CA LEU A 168 2.76 -3.19 -6.15
C LEU A 168 3.14 -3.02 -4.67
N THR A 169 2.37 -3.63 -3.77
CA THR A 169 2.58 -3.51 -2.32
C THR A 169 3.82 -4.29 -1.87
N GLU A 170 3.98 -5.53 -2.33
CA GLU A 170 5.06 -6.43 -1.88
C GLU A 170 6.37 -6.15 -2.61
N LEU A 171 6.34 -5.87 -3.92
CA LEU A 171 7.56 -5.75 -4.72
C LEU A 171 7.85 -4.34 -5.23
N ARG A 172 6.92 -3.40 -5.07
CA ARG A 172 6.98 -2.06 -5.70
C ARG A 172 7.17 -2.16 -7.22
N VAL A 173 6.54 -3.16 -7.82
CA VAL A 173 6.52 -3.39 -9.26
C VAL A 173 5.07 -3.25 -9.73
N GLU A 174 4.83 -2.30 -10.61
CA GLU A 174 3.52 -2.10 -11.21
C GLU A 174 3.34 -2.97 -12.46
N PHE A 175 2.26 -3.74 -12.46
CA PHE A 175 1.74 -4.43 -13.65
C PHE A 175 0.54 -3.66 -14.22
N PRO A 176 0.51 -3.38 -15.54
CA PRO A 176 -0.71 -2.95 -16.22
C PRO A 176 -1.79 -4.03 -16.06
N LEU A 177 -3.01 -3.63 -15.68
CA LEU A 177 -4.11 -4.59 -15.50
C LEU A 177 -4.38 -5.36 -16.79
N GLN A 178 -4.31 -4.68 -17.94
CA GLN A 178 -4.45 -5.29 -19.25
C GLN A 178 -3.43 -6.39 -19.48
N ALA A 179 -2.20 -6.26 -18.98
CA ALA A 179 -1.17 -7.28 -19.15
C ALA A 179 -1.45 -8.54 -18.31
N LEU A 180 -2.06 -8.39 -17.13
CA LEU A 180 -2.51 -9.51 -16.30
C LEU A 180 -3.72 -10.23 -16.92
N LEU A 181 -4.58 -9.49 -17.61
CA LEU A 181 -5.79 -9.99 -18.26
C LEU A 181 -5.58 -10.42 -19.73
N ALA A 182 -4.40 -10.17 -20.31
CA ALA A 182 -4.10 -10.44 -21.73
C ALA A 182 -3.93 -11.93 -22.07
N GLY A 183 -4.38 -12.85 -21.22
CA GLY A 183 -4.25 -14.29 -21.44
C GLY A 183 -2.80 -14.80 -21.41
N LYS A 184 -1.94 -14.15 -20.62
CA LYS A 184 -0.56 -14.62 -20.41
C LYS A 184 -0.53 -15.77 -19.40
N SER A 185 0.43 -16.67 -19.57
CA SER A 185 0.67 -17.77 -18.63
C SER A 185 1.30 -17.27 -17.34
N ILE A 186 1.23 -18.09 -16.29
CA ILE A 186 1.92 -17.80 -15.02
C ILE A 186 3.43 -17.67 -15.26
N VAL A 187 4.03 -18.53 -16.08
CA VAL A 187 5.45 -18.47 -16.41
C VAL A 187 5.81 -17.16 -17.10
N GLU A 188 5.03 -16.72 -18.09
CA GLU A 188 5.32 -15.48 -18.84
C GLU A 188 5.27 -14.22 -17.95
N LEU A 189 4.30 -14.18 -17.03
CA LEU A 189 4.18 -13.07 -16.08
C LEU A 189 5.28 -13.11 -15.02
N ALA A 190 5.65 -14.30 -14.54
CA ALA A 190 6.78 -14.48 -13.63
C ALA A 190 8.12 -14.10 -14.28
N ASP A 191 8.32 -14.43 -15.55
CA ASP A 191 9.50 -14.03 -16.32
C ASP A 191 9.57 -12.51 -16.49
N SER A 192 8.43 -11.87 -16.75
CA SER A 192 8.35 -10.41 -16.86
C SER A 192 8.66 -9.72 -15.51
N LEU A 193 8.20 -10.31 -14.40
CA LEU A 193 8.56 -9.87 -13.05
C LEU A 193 10.05 -10.07 -12.76
N TYR A 194 10.62 -11.20 -13.17
CA TYR A 194 12.04 -11.51 -13.03
C TYR A 194 12.90 -10.44 -13.74
N GLU A 195 12.58 -10.08 -14.97
CA GLU A 195 13.32 -9.05 -15.70
C GLU A 195 13.21 -7.68 -15.03
N ALA A 196 12.03 -7.32 -14.50
CA ALA A 196 11.84 -6.07 -13.76
C ALA A 196 12.66 -6.02 -12.45
N LEU A 197 12.71 -7.11 -11.70
CA LEU A 197 13.53 -7.21 -10.49
C LEU A 197 15.03 -7.19 -10.79
N ARG A 198 15.44 -7.78 -11.92
CA ARG A 198 16.83 -7.79 -12.38
C ARG A 198 17.29 -6.39 -12.80
N SER A 199 16.47 -5.68 -13.58
CA SER A 199 16.75 -4.31 -14.04
C SER A 199 16.55 -3.24 -12.95
N GLY A 200 15.79 -3.56 -11.90
CA GLY A 200 15.40 -2.61 -10.87
C GLY A 200 14.23 -1.71 -11.30
N ALA A 201 13.55 -2.05 -12.39
CA ALA A 201 12.39 -1.30 -12.87
C ALA A 201 11.23 -1.34 -11.87
N SER A 202 10.53 -0.20 -11.74
CA SER A 202 9.28 -0.09 -10.97
C SER A 202 8.05 -0.46 -11.80
N ARG A 203 8.19 -0.64 -13.11
CA ARG A 203 7.12 -0.97 -14.05
C ARG A 203 7.48 -2.13 -14.96
N VAL A 204 6.48 -2.95 -15.28
CA VAL A 204 6.60 -4.03 -16.26
C VAL A 204 5.84 -3.65 -17.52
N PHE A 205 6.40 -4.01 -18.69
CA PHE A 205 5.81 -3.75 -20.02
C PHE A 205 5.75 -2.28 -20.42
N GLU A 206 6.78 -1.50 -20.07
CA GLU A 206 6.99 -0.16 -20.64
C GLU A 206 7.16 -0.32 -22.17
N LYS A 207 6.14 0.10 -22.92
CA LYS A 207 6.26 0.33 -24.36
C LYS A 207 6.91 1.71 -24.52
N GLU A 208 7.99 1.76 -25.29
CA GLU A 208 8.32 2.95 -26.10
C GLU A 208 7.09 3.43 -26.89
#